data_AF-A0A1I0T0N1-F1
#
_entry.id   AF-A0A1I0T0N1-F1
#
_cell.length_a   1.000
_cell.length_b   1.000
_cell.length_c   1.000
_cell.angle_alpha   90.00
_cell.angle_beta   90.00
_cell.angle_gamma   90.00
#
_symmetry.space_group_name_H-M   'P 1'
#
loop_
_entity.id
_entity.type
_entity.pdbx_description
1 polymer ?
#
loop_
_entity_poly.entity_id
_entity_poly.type
_entity_poly.pdbx_seq_one_letter_code
_entity_poly.pdbx_strand_id
1 'polypeptide(L)' 'MLFLGTMYIVKVKGIAKIPDYVQLRDDKFTLLAYFRVDRPDKSLEKLGLGDKQEYIMEMVKDLPFGQIAKLEI' A
#
# COMPACT_ATOMS: atom_id res chain seq x y z
N MET A 1 0.00 16.56 6.32
CA MET A 1 -0.87 15.94 7.34
C MET A 1 -0.13 14.72 7.83
N LEU A 2 0.40 14.75 9.07
CA LEU A 2 1.11 13.61 9.66
C LEU A 2 0.08 12.61 10.17
N PHE A 3 0.05 11.40 9.60
CA PHE A 3 -0.73 10.30 10.15
C PHE A 3 -0.03 9.80 11.42
N LEU A 4 -0.65 10.03 12.59
CA LEU A 4 -0.17 9.56 13.90
C LEU A 4 -0.72 8.16 14.26
N GLY A 5 -1.34 7.47 13.30
CA GLY A 5 -2.00 6.17 13.50
C GLY A 5 -1.20 5.00 12.91
N THR A 6 -1.48 3.80 13.40
CA THR A 6 -0.92 2.57 12.82
C THR A 6 -1.44 2.39 11.40
N MET A 7 -0.55 2.11 10.45
CA MET A 7 -0.90 1.85 9.05
C MET A 7 -0.72 0.38 8.72
N TYR A 8 -1.54 -0.11 7.78
CA TYR A 8 -1.48 -1.47 7.27
C TYR A 8 -1.36 -1.46 5.75
N ILE A 9 -0.71 -2.50 5.22
CA ILE A 9 -0.55 -2.74 3.80
C ILE A 9 -1.11 -4.11 3.42
N VAL A 10 -1.81 -4.16 2.28
CA VAL A 10 -2.39 -5.39 1.72
C VAL A 10 -2.10 -5.46 0.24
N LYS A 11 -1.64 -6.63 -0.23
CA LYS A 11 -1.52 -6.94 -1.65
C LYS A 11 -2.75 -7.71 -2.12
N VAL A 12 -3.45 -7.20 -3.11
CA VAL A 12 -4.70 -7.77 -3.64
C VAL A 12 -4.45 -8.34 -5.04
N LYS A 13 -4.85 -9.60 -5.24
CA LYS A 13 -4.72 -10.28 -6.52
C LYS A 13 -5.82 -9.82 -7.47
N GLY A 14 -5.42 -9.33 -8.64
CA GLY A 14 -6.34 -9.05 -9.74
C GLY A 14 -6.81 -10.35 -10.41
N ILE A 15 -8.02 -10.33 -10.98
CA ILE A 15 -8.57 -11.44 -11.76
C ILE A 15 -8.65 -11.09 -13.24
N ALA A 16 -8.34 -12.06 -14.10
CA ALA A 16 -8.36 -11.92 -15.56
C ALA A 16 -7.58 -10.69 -16.07
N LYS A 17 -8.31 -9.64 -16.49
CA LYS A 17 -7.72 -8.40 -17.05
C LYS A 17 -7.44 -7.33 -16.00
N ILE A 18 -7.84 -7.54 -14.75
CA ILE A 18 -7.61 -6.60 -13.65
C ILE A 18 -6.20 -6.84 -13.11
N PRO A 19 -5.35 -5.80 -12.99
CA PRO A 19 -4.00 -5.93 -12.47
C PRO A 19 -4.00 -6.18 -10.95
N ASP A 20 -2.83 -6.51 -10.42
CA ASP A 20 -2.61 -6.63 -8.97
C ASP A 20 -2.45 -5.24 -8.33
N TYR A 21 -2.94 -5.10 -7.10
CA TYR A 21 -2.95 -3.82 -6.40
C TYR A 21 -2.38 -3.93 -4.99
N VAL A 22 -2.01 -2.76 -4.47
CA VAL A 22 -1.63 -2.50 -3.08
C VAL A 22 -2.68 -1.59 -2.47
N GLN A 23 -3.07 -1.87 -1.23
CA GLN A 23 -3.91 -1.01 -0.41
C GLN A 23 -3.13 -0.57 0.82
N LEU A 24 -3.13 0.72 1.11
CA LEU A 24 -2.76 1.25 2.42
C LEU A 24 -4.02 1.53 3.22
N ARG A 25 -4.02 1.17 4.49
CA ARG A 25 -5.17 1.32 5.39
C ARG A 25 -4.75 1.91 6.73
N ASP A 26 -5.63 2.69 7.35
CA ASP A 26 -5.42 3.16 8.73
C ASP A 26 -5.78 2.07 9.77
N ASP A 27 -5.74 2.44 11.04
CA ASP A 27 -6.05 1.59 12.20
C ASP A 27 -7.51 1.13 12.27
N LYS A 28 -8.41 1.87 11.62
CA LYS A 28 -9.82 1.51 11.43
C LYS A 28 -10.05 0.76 10.12
N PHE A 29 -8.97 0.37 9.43
CA PHE A 29 -8.96 -0.24 8.11
C PHE A 29 -9.62 0.62 7.01
N THR A 30 -9.71 1.94 7.19
CA THR A 30 -10.11 2.87 6.13
C THR A 30 -9.10 2.83 4.99
N LEU A 31 -9.55 2.80 3.74
CA LEU A 31 -8.67 2.83 2.58
C LEU A 31 -8.03 4.23 2.42
N LEU A 32 -6.71 4.30 2.55
CA LEU A 32 -5.92 5.53 2.42
C LEU A 32 -5.34 5.72 1.01
N ALA A 33 -4.82 4.65 0.43
CA ALA A 33 -4.30 4.63 -0.93
C ALA A 33 -4.54 3.28 -1.60
N TYR A 34 -4.67 3.32 -2.92
CA TYR A 34 -4.88 2.15 -3.76
C TYR A 34 -4.15 2.33 -5.09
N PHE A 35 -3.15 1.50 -5.35
CA PHE A 35 -2.29 1.64 -6.53
C PHE A 35 -1.84 0.28 -7.05
N ARG A 36 -1.45 0.23 -8.32
CA ARG A 36 -1.02 -1.03 -8.96
C ARG A 36 0.37 -1.43 -8.50
N VAL A 37 0.60 -2.73 -8.34
CA VAL A 37 1.92 -3.28 -7.96
C VAL A 37 2.98 -2.96 -9.03
N ASP A 38 2.61 -3.07 -10.31
CA ASP A 38 3.51 -2.90 -11.46
C ASP A 38 3.68 -1.44 -11.91
N ARG A 39 2.87 -0.54 -11.34
CA ARG A 39 2.89 0.89 -11.67
C ARG A 39 2.54 1.68 -10.40
N PRO A 40 3.49 1.85 -9.48
CA PRO A 40 3.28 2.73 -8.34
C PRO A 40 2.92 4.12 -8.88
N ASP A 41 1.71 4.55 -8.58
CA ASP A 41 1.22 5.85 -9.00
C ASP A 41 1.59 6.90 -7.93
N LYS A 42 1.17 8.16 -8.15
CA LYS A 42 1.43 9.26 -7.23
C LYS A 42 0.60 9.20 -5.94
N SER A 43 -0.06 8.09 -5.62
CA SER A 43 -0.90 7.98 -4.41
C SER A 43 -0.09 8.10 -3.13
N LEU A 44 1.16 7.59 -3.10
CA LEU A 44 2.05 7.74 -1.95
C LEU A 44 2.49 9.19 -1.73
N GLU A 45 2.79 9.93 -2.81
CA GLU A 45 3.10 11.36 -2.72
C GLU A 45 1.95 12.15 -2.09
N LYS A 46 0.70 11.85 -2.48
CA LYS A 46 -0.51 12.51 -1.94
C LYS A 46 -0.73 12.22 -0.45
N LEU A 47 -0.25 11.09 0.05
CA LEU A 47 -0.25 10.75 1.47
C LEU A 47 0.94 11.32 2.25
N GLY A 48 1.88 12.01 1.57
CA GLY A 48 3.11 12.49 2.18
C GLY A 48 4.13 11.38 2.44
N LEU A 49 4.03 10.25 1.74
CA LEU A 49 4.89 9.07 1.85
C LEU A 49 5.79 8.88 0.61
N GLY A 50 5.99 9.93 -0.19
CA GLY A 50 6.79 9.85 -1.41
C GLY A 50 8.23 9.41 -1.16
N ASP A 51 8.83 9.84 -0.04
CA ASP A 51 10.17 9.47 0.42
C ASP A 51 10.25 8.01 0.93
N LYS A 52 9.11 7.38 1.24
CA LYS A 52 9.00 5.98 1.70
C LYS A 52 8.63 5.01 0.57
N GLN A 53 8.48 5.48 -0.66
CA GLN A 53 8.01 4.66 -1.78
C GLN A 53 8.87 3.41 -1.99
N GLU A 54 10.19 3.55 -2.00
CA GLU A 54 11.10 2.41 -2.23
C GLU A 54 10.93 1.33 -1.16
N TYR A 55 10.92 1.72 0.12
CA TYR A 55 10.69 0.84 1.27
C TYR A 55 9.34 0.09 1.18
N ILE A 56 8.26 0.83 0.88
CA ILE A 56 6.92 0.25 0.74
C ILE A 56 6.91 -0.76 -0.41
N MET A 57 7.51 -0.42 -1.56
CA MET A 57 7.52 -1.30 -2.72
C MET A 57 8.38 -2.54 -2.52
N GLU A 58 9.46 -2.45 -1.73
CA GLU A 58 10.25 -3.61 -1.35
C GLU A 58 9.45 -4.59 -0.47
N MET A 59 8.74 -4.07 0.55
CA MET A 59 7.83 -4.88 1.36
C MET A 59 6.74 -5.57 0.52
N VAL A 60 6.19 -4.89 -0.49
CA VAL A 60 5.15 -5.43 -1.39
C VAL A 60 5.66 -6.60 -2.24
N LYS A 61 6.95 -6.67 -2.56
CA LYS A 61 7.51 -7.78 -3.35
C LYS A 61 7.32 -9.12 -2.63
N ASP A 62 7.60 -9.12 -1.33
CA ASP A 62 7.59 -10.33 -0.51
C ASP A 62 6.23 -10.60 0.17
N LEU A 63 5.33 -9.60 0.18
CA LEU A 63 3.99 -9.75 0.76
C LEU A 63 3.10 -10.70 -0.08
N PRO A 64 2.60 -11.81 0.49
CA PRO A 64 1.66 -12.69 -0.19
C PRO A 64 0.30 -12.03 -0.41
N PHE A 65 -0.41 -12.44 -1.46
CA PHE A 65 -1.74 -11.92 -1.74
C PHE A 65 -2.74 -12.24 -0.61
N GLY A 66 -3.56 -11.26 -0.25
CA GLY A 66 -4.57 -11.38 0.80
C GLY A 66 -4.03 -11.30 2.23
N GLN A 67 -2.71 -11.16 2.42
CA GLN A 67 -2.13 -10.94 3.74
C GLN A 67 -2.05 -9.45 4.09
N ILE A 68 -2.30 -9.17 5.36
CA ILE A 68 -2.18 -7.84 5.95
C ILE A 68 -0.88 -7.78 6.74
N ALA A 69 -0.03 -6.81 6.42
CA ALA A 69 1.15 -6.48 7.20
C ALA A 69 1.01 -5.08 7.81
N LYS A 70 1.57 -4.89 9.00
CA LYS A 70 1.69 -3.56 9.60
C LYS A 70 2.81 -2.81 8.88
N LEU A 71 2.56 -1.56 8.52
CA LEU A 71 3.54 -0.67 7.90
C LEU A 71 4.15 0.24 8.97
N GLU A 72 5.46 0.13 9.19
CA GLU A 72 6.20 0.93 10.17
C GLU A 72 7.01 2.01 9.42
N ILE A 73 6.56 3.26 9.52
CA ILE A 73 7.05 4.41 8.72
C ILE A 73 7.21 5.67 9.56
#